data_AF-A0A524EFM1-F1
#
_entry.id   AF-A0A524EFM1-F1
#
_cell.length_a   1.000
_cell.length_b   1.000
_cell.length_c   1.000
_cell.angle_alpha   90.00
_cell.angle_beta   90.00
_cell.angle_gamma   90.00
#
_symmetry.space_group_name_H-M   'P 1'
#
loop_
_entity.id
_entity.type
_entity.pdbx_description
1 polymer ?
#
loop_
_entity_poly.entity_id
_entity_poly.type
_entity_poly.pdbx_seq_one_letter_code
_entity_poly.pdbx_strand_id
1 'polypeptide(L)' 'MKFFKLFNPFKIRHLELSNRIVMPAMHLNLAKNGFVDKKLIDFYVERAKGGAGL' A
#
# COMPACT_ATOMS: atom_id res chain seq x y z
N MET A 1 9.28 -21.82 8.99
CA MET A 1 8.58 -21.19 7.84
C MET A 1 9.43 -20.08 7.25
N LYS A 2 9.56 -20.01 5.91
CA LYS A 2 10.56 -19.17 5.20
C LYS A 2 10.28 -17.64 5.23
N PHE A 3 9.11 -17.18 5.68
CA PHE A 3 8.72 -15.75 5.62
C PHE A 3 8.07 -15.20 6.89
N PHE A 4 8.39 -15.77 8.05
CA PHE A 4 7.73 -15.40 9.31
C PHE A 4 7.80 -13.88 9.60
N LYS A 5 8.89 -13.21 9.21
CA LYS A 5 9.05 -11.76 9.44
C LYS A 5 8.18 -10.90 8.52
N LEU A 6 7.84 -11.35 7.31
CA LEU A 6 7.13 -10.53 6.32
C LEU A 6 5.73 -10.15 6.81
N PHE A 7 5.06 -11.08 7.48
CA PHE A 7 3.70 -10.93 7.99
C PHE A 7 3.63 -10.47 9.45
N ASN A 8 4.78 -10.17 10.07
CA ASN A 8 4.83 -9.67 11.45
C ASN A 8 4.72 -8.14 11.47
N PRO A 9 4.04 -7.56 12.48
CA PRO A 9 3.99 -6.13 12.67
C PRO A 9 5.38 -5.47 12.74
N PHE A 10 5.43 -4.19 12.36
CA PHE A 10 6.64 -3.38 12.41
C PHE A 10 6.30 -1.90 12.61
N LYS A 11 7.21 -1.15 13.22
CA LYS A 11 7.03 0.28 13.50
C LYS A 11 8.02 1.12 12.71
N ILE A 12 7.51 2.10 11.97
CA ILE A 12 8.31 3.12 11.28
C ILE A 12 8.09 4.44 12.01
N ARG A 13 9.06 4.88 12.83
CA ARG A 13 8.95 6.04 13.71
C ARG A 13 7.71 5.93 14.62
N HIS A 14 6.65 6.66 14.33
CA HIS A 14 5.39 6.67 15.10
C HIS A 14 4.26 5.87 14.41
N LEU A 15 4.49 5.33 13.20
CA LEU A 15 3.51 4.55 12.45
C LEU A 15 3.67 3.05 12.72
N GLU A 16 2.59 2.39 13.12
CA GLU A 16 2.54 0.95 13.32
C GLU A 16 1.91 0.29 12.10
N LEU A 17 2.61 -0.67 11.50
CA LEU A 17 2.18 -1.44 10.34
C LEU A 17 1.84 -2.87 10.77
N SER A 18 0.76 -3.41 10.24
CA SER A 18 0.31 -4.78 10.52
C SER A 18 1.24 -5.85 9.94
N ASN A 19 2.00 -5.50 8.89
CA ASN A 19 2.97 -6.35 8.22
C ASN A 19 4.05 -5.51 7.52
N ARG A 20 4.99 -6.18 6.83
CA ARG A 20 6.14 -5.55 6.15
C ARG A 20 6.00 -5.52 4.63
N ILE A 21 4.79 -5.66 4.11
CA ILE A 21 4.48 -5.60 2.68
C ILE A 21 4.20 -4.13 2.34
N VAL A 22 4.96 -3.60 1.40
CA VAL A 22 4.87 -2.19 0.98
C VAL A 22 4.48 -2.13 -0.50
N MET A 23 3.52 -1.26 -0.83
CA MET A 23 3.23 -0.85 -2.19
C MET A 23 4.06 0.40 -2.52
N PRO A 24 5.14 0.27 -3.31
CA PRO A 24 5.97 1.43 -3.62
C PRO A 24 5.21 2.45 -4.47
N ALA A 25 5.73 3.68 -4.52
CA ALA A 25 5.24 4.68 -5.46
C ALA A 25 5.43 4.18 -6.90
N MET A 26 4.37 4.24 -7.71
CA MET A 26 4.40 3.85 -9.13
C MET A 26 3.72 4.90 -9.97
N HIS A 27 4.22 5.11 -11.18
CA HIS A 27 3.55 5.93 -12.18
C HIS A 27 2.47 5.10 -12.89
N LEU A 28 1.20 5.41 -12.64
CA LEU A 28 0.06 4.60 -13.09
C LEU A 28 -0.66 5.16 -14.32
N ASN A 29 -0.43 6.43 -14.67
CA ASN A 29 -1.16 7.14 -15.72
C ASN A 29 -2.71 7.10 -15.54
N LEU A 30 -3.16 7.15 -14.28
CA LEU A 30 -4.59 7.09 -13.90
C LEU A 30 -5.14 8.43 -13.38
N ALA A 31 -4.29 9.44 -13.20
CA ALA A 31 -4.73 10.78 -12.84
C ALA A 31 -5.47 11.43 -14.02
N LYS A 32 -6.49 12.23 -13.72
CA LYS A 32 -7.26 12.97 -14.73
C LYS A 32 -6.96 14.45 -14.59
N ASN A 33 -6.39 15.06 -15.63
CA ASN A 33 -5.95 16.47 -15.63
C ASN A 33 -5.02 16.83 -14.46
N GLY A 34 -4.16 15.89 -14.04
CA GLY A 34 -3.26 16.07 -12.89
C GLY A 34 -3.91 15.88 -11.53
N PHE A 35 -5.21 15.57 -11.46
CA PHE A 35 -5.94 15.33 -10.22
C PHE A 35 -6.22 13.84 -10.00
N VAL A 36 -6.42 13.49 -8.73
CA VAL A 36 -6.92 12.17 -8.34
C VAL A 36 -8.31 11.96 -8.94
N ASP A 37 -8.52 10.81 -9.56
CA ASP A 37 -9.80 10.39 -10.12
C ASP A 37 -10.28 9.09 -9.49
N LYS A 38 -11.57 8.76 -9.66
CA LYS A 38 -12.18 7.56 -9.08
C LYS A 38 -11.39 6.28 -9.39
N LYS A 39 -10.89 6.13 -10.61
CA LYS A 39 -10.08 4.97 -11.02
C LYS A 39 -8.77 4.85 -10.25
N LEU A 40 -8.13 5.98 -9.93
CA LEU A 40 -6.91 6.00 -9.11
C LEU A 40 -7.22 5.66 -7.64
N ILE A 41 -8.36 6.14 -7.12
CA ILE A 41 -8.83 5.80 -5.77
C ILE A 41 -9.08 4.29 -5.68
N ASP A 42 -9.91 3.75 -6.58
CA ASP A 42 -10.27 2.33 -6.62
C ASP A 42 -9.01 1.45 -6.73
N PHE A 43 -8.01 1.89 -7.51
CA PHE A 43 -6.72 1.19 -7.60
C PHE A 43 -6.06 1.00 -6.23
N TYR A 44 -5.94 2.07 -5.43
CA TYR A 44 -5.29 2.02 -4.10
C TYR A 44 -6.18 1.35 -3.05
N VAL A 45 -7.50 1.52 -3.12
CA VAL A 45 -8.46 0.82 -2.26
C VAL A 45 -8.29 -0.70 -2.35
N GLU A 46 -8.15 -1.25 -3.56
CA GLU A 46 -7.96 -2.69 -3.74
C GLU A 46 -6.62 -3.19 -3.17
N ARG A 47 -5.55 -2.37 -3.15
CA ARG A 47 -4.27 -2.75 -2.51
C ARG A 47 -4.36 -2.72 -0.99
N ALA A 48 -5.05 -1.73 -0.45
CA ALA A 48 -5.32 -1.64 0.98
C ALA A 48 -6.14 -2.85 1.46
N LYS A 49 -7.23 -3.20 0.75
CA LYS A 49 -8.01 -4.42 1.01
C LYS A 49 -7.19 -5.70 0.84
N GLY A 50 -6.24 -5.69 -0.10
CA GLY A 50 -5.29 -6.80 -0.34
C GLY A 50 -4.25 -7.00 0.76
N GLY A 51 -4.17 -6.11 1.76
CA GLY A 51 -3.33 -6.30 2.94
C GLY A 51 -1.91 -5.73 2.85
N ALA A 52 -1.63 -4.85 1.89
CA ALA A 52 -0.39 -4.05 1.95
C ALA A 52 -0.40 -3.21 3.24
N GLY A 53 0.67 -3.28 4.02
CA GLY A 53 0.79 -2.53 5.27
C GLY A 53 1.03 -1.04 5.04
N LEU A 54 1.76 -0.70 3.97
CA LEU A 54 2.12 0.66 3.56
C LEU A 54 1.99 0.83 2.05
#